data_AF-E7RSC1-F1
#
_entry.id   AF-E7RSC1-F1
#
_cell.length_a   1.000
_cell.length_b   1.000
_cell.length_c   1.000
_cell.angle_alpha   90.00
_cell.angle_beta   90.00
_cell.angle_gamma   90.00
#
_symmetry.space_group_name_H-M   'P 1'
#
loop_
_entity.id
_entity.type
_entity.pdbx_description
1 polymer ?
#
loop_
_entity_poly.entity_id
_entity_poly.type
_entity_poly.pdbx_seq_one_letter_code
_entity_poly.pdbx_strand_id
1 'polypeptide(L)'
;MKRIMKKIVVMIVLGLLAVSNVSAQEIFKEVKNIMKQQERIKNDTTKDIEERKIATFKWDAIYYMMMKAAESKTFTEYELGQQTNAMIEFVNLYLKRLSSSKKKDEKEIIMANFKNATTHNALFNDMDKETVYAYVDNAKYLTQFSVDTDWVKALREVKK
;
A
#
# COMPACT_ATOMS: atom_id res chain seq x y z
N MET A 1 -34.28 -2.20 -21.63
CA MET A 1 -34.14 -2.32 -20.15
C MET A 1 -32.69 -2.05 -19.77
N LYS A 2 -32.45 -0.97 -19.03
CA LYS A 2 -31.11 -0.46 -18.69
C LYS A 2 -30.67 -1.14 -17.38
N ARG A 3 -29.70 -2.05 -17.45
CA ARG A 3 -29.21 -2.80 -16.27
C ARG A 3 -28.31 -1.87 -15.45
N ILE A 4 -28.86 -1.29 -14.39
CA ILE A 4 -28.13 -0.48 -13.41
C ILE A 4 -27.17 -1.40 -12.65
N MET A 5 -25.87 -1.27 -12.92
CA MET A 5 -24.83 -2.03 -12.24
C MET A 5 -24.63 -1.45 -10.84
N LYS A 6 -25.03 -2.21 -9.81
CA LYS A 6 -24.78 -1.87 -8.40
C LYS A 6 -23.28 -1.79 -8.18
N LYS A 7 -22.75 -0.58 -7.98
CA LYS A 7 -21.38 -0.36 -7.51
C LYS A 7 -21.27 -0.97 -6.12
N ILE A 8 -20.61 -2.11 -6.00
CA ILE A 8 -20.26 -2.69 -4.70
C ILE A 8 -19.15 -1.79 -4.13
N VAL A 9 -19.56 -0.78 -3.37
CA VAL A 9 -18.66 -0.01 -2.51
C VAL A 9 -18.41 -0.88 -1.28
N VAL A 10 -17.27 -1.54 -1.22
CA VAL A 10 -16.82 -2.22 0.00
C VAL A 10 -16.33 -1.14 0.97
N MET A 11 -17.23 -0.62 1.81
CA MET A 11 -16.90 0.15 3.00
C MET A 11 -16.55 -0.84 4.12
N ILE A 12 -15.26 -1.02 4.43
CA ILE A 12 -14.86 -1.64 5.70
C ILE A 12 -14.90 -0.53 6.76
N VAL A 13 -15.97 -0.54 7.54
CA VAL A 13 -16.12 0.28 8.75
C VAL A 13 -15.24 -0.34 9.84
N LEU A 14 -14.37 0.48 10.44
CA LEU A 14 -13.63 0.14 11.65
C LEU A 14 -14.61 -0.16 12.79
N GLY A 15 -14.64 -1.41 13.24
CA GLY A 15 -15.14 -1.82 14.55
C GLY A 15 -13.97 -1.94 15.52
N LEU A 16 -13.94 -1.08 16.53
CA LEU A 16 -13.00 -1.10 17.65
C LEU A 16 -13.37 -2.23 18.64
N LEU A 17 -12.32 -2.92 19.14
CA LEU A 17 -12.25 -3.71 20.38
C LEU A 17 -12.97 -5.07 20.43
N ALA A 18 -12.40 -6.05 19.72
CA ALA A 18 -12.25 -7.40 20.25
C ALA A 18 -10.77 -7.78 20.11
N VAL A 19 -10.08 -8.04 21.22
CA VAL A 19 -8.74 -8.66 21.15
C VAL A 19 -9.00 -10.14 20.87
N SER A 20 -9.38 -10.46 19.64
CA SER A 20 -9.33 -11.84 19.17
C SER A 20 -7.87 -12.26 19.22
N ASN A 21 -7.60 -13.42 19.82
CA ASN A 21 -6.31 -14.11 19.67
C ASN A 21 -6.20 -14.58 18.21
N VAL A 22 -6.05 -13.65 17.27
CA VAL A 22 -5.83 -13.97 15.86
C VAL A 22 -4.46 -14.62 15.79
N SER A 23 -4.42 -15.85 15.31
CA SER A 23 -3.18 -16.59 15.19
C SER A 23 -2.25 -15.95 14.15
N ALA A 24 -0.94 -16.09 14.33
CA ALA A 24 0.06 -15.66 13.34
C ALA A 24 -0.24 -16.22 11.94
N GLN A 25 -0.75 -17.45 11.87
CA GLN A 25 -1.16 -18.12 10.63
C GLN A 25 -2.35 -17.42 9.94
N GLU A 26 -3.34 -16.97 10.71
CA GLU A 26 -4.48 -16.22 10.17
C GLU A 26 -4.06 -14.83 9.67
N ILE A 27 -3.17 -14.15 10.39
CA ILE A 27 -2.60 -12.86 9.94
C ILE A 27 -1.86 -13.05 8.62
N PHE A 28 -0.98 -14.05 8.54
CA PHE A 28 -0.24 -14.34 7.31
C PHE A 28 -1.16 -14.74 6.16
N LYS A 29 -2.24 -15.50 6.44
CA LYS A 29 -3.27 -15.83 5.46
C LYS A 29 -3.95 -14.56 4.94
N GLU A 30 -4.25 -13.60 5.80
CA GLU A 30 -4.88 -12.35 5.38
C GLU A 30 -3.95 -11.49 4.53
N VAL A 31 -2.67 -11.36 4.89
CA VAL A 31 -1.67 -10.70 4.04
C VAL A 31 -1.64 -11.32 2.64
N LYS A 32 -1.61 -12.65 2.55
CA LYS A 32 -1.68 -13.36 1.25
C LYS A 32 -2.99 -13.12 0.51
N ASN A 33 -4.12 -13.01 1.21
CA ASN A 33 -5.41 -12.71 0.59
C ASN A 33 -5.41 -11.31 -0.03
N ILE A 34 -4.89 -10.31 0.68
CA ILE A 34 -4.73 -8.93 0.18
C ILE A 34 -3.81 -8.92 -1.04
N MET A 35 -2.66 -9.60 -0.97
CA MET A 35 -1.75 -9.73 -2.10
C MET A 35 -2.44 -10.35 -3.32
N LYS A 36 -3.16 -11.46 -3.15
CA LYS A 36 -3.94 -12.10 -4.22
C LYS A 36 -5.03 -11.19 -4.79
N GLN A 37 -5.64 -10.32 -3.97
CA GLN A 37 -6.60 -9.32 -4.48
C GLN A 37 -5.90 -8.33 -5.40
N GLN A 38 -4.73 -7.82 -5.03
CA GLN A 38 -3.95 -6.90 -5.88
C GLN A 38 -3.48 -7.59 -7.16
N GLU A 39 -3.11 -8.87 -7.08
CA GLU A 39 -2.75 -9.69 -8.24
C GLU A 39 -3.90 -9.81 -9.25
N ARG A 40 -5.12 -10.07 -8.76
CA ARG A 40 -6.30 -10.11 -9.62
C ARG A 40 -6.53 -8.77 -10.31
N ILE A 41 -6.43 -7.67 -9.59
CA ILE A 41 -6.66 -6.32 -10.16
C ILE A 41 -5.59 -5.98 -11.20
N LYS A 42 -4.29 -6.21 -10.92
CA LYS A 42 -3.23 -5.85 -11.87
C LYS A 42 -3.32 -6.61 -13.20
N ASN A 43 -3.85 -7.83 -13.16
CA ASN A 43 -4.03 -8.70 -14.32
C ASN A 43 -5.40 -8.56 -15.01
N ASP A 44 -6.34 -7.82 -14.42
CA ASP A 44 -7.68 -7.62 -14.98
C ASP A 44 -7.66 -6.55 -16.09
N THR A 45 -7.71 -7.00 -17.35
CA THR A 45 -7.67 -6.12 -18.53
C THR A 45 -8.93 -5.28 -18.72
N THR A 46 -9.99 -5.52 -17.94
CA THR A 46 -11.19 -4.68 -17.92
C THR A 46 -11.03 -3.43 -17.05
N LYS A 47 -9.98 -3.37 -16.23
CA LYS A 47 -9.66 -2.21 -15.37
C LYS A 47 -8.84 -1.17 -16.10
N ASP A 48 -8.99 0.09 -15.65
CA ASP A 48 -8.17 1.19 -16.13
C ASP A 48 -6.68 0.93 -15.86
N ILE A 49 -5.81 1.41 -16.75
CA ILE A 49 -4.38 1.16 -16.67
C ILE A 49 -3.78 1.70 -15.35
N GLU A 50 -4.28 2.82 -14.83
CA GLU A 50 -3.74 3.36 -13.57
C GLU A 50 -4.24 2.60 -12.36
N GLU A 51 -5.47 2.08 -12.38
CA GLU A 51 -5.94 1.14 -11.35
C GLU A 51 -5.04 -0.11 -11.31
N ARG A 52 -4.65 -0.63 -12.48
CA ARG A 52 -3.76 -1.79 -12.59
C ARG A 52 -2.33 -1.48 -12.13
N LYS A 53 -1.79 -0.30 -12.44
CA LYS A 53 -0.46 0.13 -11.95
C LYS A 53 -0.43 0.32 -10.44
N ILE A 54 -1.48 0.91 -9.86
CA ILE A 54 -1.61 1.05 -8.40
C ILE A 54 -1.65 -0.34 -7.74
N ALA A 55 -2.41 -1.28 -8.31
CA ALA A 55 -2.44 -2.65 -7.83
C ALA A 55 -1.09 -3.37 -7.98
N THR A 56 -0.36 -3.09 -9.06
CA THR A 56 1.01 -3.60 -9.27
C THR A 56 1.92 -3.14 -8.14
N PHE A 57 1.96 -1.84 -7.85
CA PHE A 57 2.75 -1.30 -6.75
C PHE A 57 2.39 -1.94 -5.41
N LYS A 58 1.09 -2.03 -5.08
CA LYS A 58 0.64 -2.65 -3.81
C LYS A 58 1.07 -4.12 -3.71
N TRP A 59 1.00 -4.87 -4.81
CA TRP A 59 1.45 -6.25 -4.85
C TRP A 59 2.96 -6.35 -4.62
N ASP A 60 3.75 -5.52 -5.31
CA ASP A 60 5.21 -5.51 -5.22
C ASP A 60 5.69 -5.11 -3.82
N ALA A 61 5.04 -4.12 -3.19
CA ALA A 61 5.33 -3.72 -1.81
C ALA A 61 5.03 -4.84 -0.81
N ILE A 62 3.92 -5.58 -0.97
CA ILE A 62 3.61 -6.73 -0.10
C ILE A 62 4.61 -7.87 -0.34
N TYR A 63 4.93 -8.16 -1.59
CA TYR A 63 5.92 -9.19 -1.94
C TYR A 63 7.28 -8.87 -1.33
N TYR A 64 7.74 -7.62 -1.47
CA TYR A 64 8.98 -7.14 -0.86
C TYR A 64 8.96 -7.32 0.67
N MET A 65 7.90 -6.88 1.36
CA MET A 65 7.79 -7.07 2.81
C MET A 65 7.80 -8.55 3.22
N MET A 66 7.14 -9.42 2.46
CA MET A 66 7.14 -10.87 2.72
C MET A 66 8.53 -11.49 2.54
N MET A 67 9.26 -11.08 1.50
CA MET A 67 10.63 -11.54 1.25
C MET A 67 11.57 -11.12 2.39
N LYS A 68 11.59 -9.83 2.76
CA LYS A 68 12.43 -9.33 3.84
C LYS A 68 12.02 -9.88 5.21
N ALA A 69 10.73 -10.10 5.44
CA ALA A 69 10.25 -10.75 6.66
C ALA A 69 10.77 -12.18 6.79
N ALA A 70 10.79 -12.95 5.69
CA ALA A 70 11.32 -14.32 5.69
C ALA A 70 12.84 -14.39 5.93
N GLU A 71 13.58 -13.34 5.59
CA GLU A 71 15.02 -13.20 5.87
C GLU A 71 15.30 -12.78 7.32
N SER A 72 14.31 -12.22 8.01
CA SER A 72 14.46 -11.68 9.36
C SER A 72 14.20 -12.74 10.43
N LYS A 73 15.03 -12.75 11.47
CA LYS A 73 14.82 -13.62 12.65
C LYS A 73 13.84 -13.03 13.67
N THR A 74 13.60 -11.73 13.60
CA THR A 74 12.84 -10.98 14.63
C THR A 74 11.53 -10.41 14.12
N PHE A 75 11.35 -10.34 12.80
CA PHE A 75 10.14 -9.78 12.20
C PHE A 75 9.00 -10.79 12.26
N THR A 76 7.91 -10.41 12.90
CA THR A 76 6.77 -11.28 13.18
C THR A 76 5.67 -11.18 12.12
N GLU A 77 4.81 -12.19 12.02
CA GLU A 77 3.61 -12.13 11.19
C GLU A 77 2.68 -10.98 11.63
N TYR A 78 2.67 -10.66 12.93
CA TYR A 78 1.90 -9.53 13.45
C TYR A 78 2.41 -8.20 12.90
N GLU A 79 3.74 -7.98 12.87
CA GLU A 79 4.34 -6.80 12.24
C GLU A 79 4.07 -6.77 10.74
N LEU A 80 4.16 -7.91 10.04
CA LEU A 80 3.82 -8.00 8.62
C LEU A 80 2.37 -7.57 8.35
N GLY A 81 1.43 -8.03 9.18
CA GLY A 81 0.03 -7.65 9.10
C GLY A 81 -0.20 -6.16 9.31
N GLN A 82 0.45 -5.57 10.33
CA GLN A 82 0.37 -4.13 10.60
C GLN A 82 0.93 -3.30 9.45
N GLN A 83 2.11 -3.66 8.93
CA GLN A 83 2.75 -2.96 7.82
C GLN A 83 1.91 -3.08 6.55
N THR A 84 1.33 -4.25 6.26
CA THR A 84 0.42 -4.44 5.12
C THR A 84 -0.83 -3.57 5.21
N ASN A 85 -1.48 -3.55 6.37
CA ASN A 85 -2.67 -2.72 6.58
C ASN A 85 -2.34 -1.22 6.47
N ALA A 86 -1.23 -0.79 7.07
CA ALA A 86 -0.78 0.60 6.99
C ALA A 86 -0.42 1.00 5.55
N MET A 87 0.20 0.12 4.77
CA MET A 87 0.51 0.36 3.35
C MET A 87 -0.77 0.58 2.54
N ILE A 88 -1.78 -0.30 2.71
CA ILE A 88 -3.05 -0.16 2.01
C ILE A 88 -3.74 1.16 2.38
N GLU A 89 -3.76 1.52 3.66
CA GLU A 89 -4.32 2.78 4.12
C GLU A 89 -3.55 3.99 3.57
N PHE A 90 -2.22 3.95 3.59
CA PHE A 90 -1.34 4.99 3.07
C PHE A 90 -1.64 5.29 1.59
N VAL A 91 -1.65 4.26 0.75
CA VAL A 91 -1.91 4.43 -0.69
C VAL A 91 -3.35 4.91 -0.91
N ASN A 92 -4.33 4.40 -0.17
CA ASN A 92 -5.71 4.86 -0.33
C ASN A 92 -5.90 6.32 0.11
N LEU A 93 -5.24 6.74 1.20
CA LEU A 93 -5.26 8.13 1.66
C LEU A 93 -4.62 9.07 0.64
N TYR A 94 -3.49 8.67 0.07
CA TYR A 94 -2.82 9.40 -1.02
C TYR A 94 -3.76 9.65 -2.20
N LEU A 95 -4.37 8.59 -2.73
CA LEU A 95 -5.29 8.67 -3.88
C LEU A 95 -6.52 9.52 -3.55
N LYS A 96 -7.06 9.41 -2.33
CA LYS A 96 -8.18 10.23 -1.85
C LYS A 96 -7.81 11.72 -1.82
N ARG A 97 -6.64 12.07 -1.28
CA ARG A 97 -6.18 13.46 -1.21
C ARG A 97 -5.92 14.03 -2.61
N LEU A 98 -5.27 13.27 -3.48
CA LEU A 98 -5.03 13.68 -4.87
C LEU A 98 -6.31 13.93 -5.67
N SER A 99 -7.29 13.04 -5.54
CA SER A 99 -8.57 13.18 -6.23
C SER A 99 -9.44 14.31 -5.68
N SER A 100 -9.28 14.65 -4.39
CA SER A 100 -10.04 15.73 -3.75
C SER A 100 -9.45 17.12 -4.02
N SER A 101 -8.15 17.21 -4.32
CA SER A 101 -7.50 18.50 -4.64
C SER A 101 -7.80 18.95 -6.07
N LYS A 102 -8.10 20.23 -6.22
CA LYS A 102 -8.42 20.85 -7.52
C LYS A 102 -7.26 21.63 -8.12
N LYS A 103 -6.32 22.10 -7.29
CA LYS A 103 -5.18 22.93 -7.74
C LYS A 103 -3.96 22.08 -8.03
N LYS A 104 -3.21 22.44 -9.07
CA LYS A 104 -2.00 21.73 -9.47
C LYS A 104 -0.95 21.74 -8.34
N ASP A 105 -0.68 22.91 -7.78
CA ASP A 105 0.35 23.07 -6.74
C ASP A 105 0.04 22.26 -5.47
N GLU A 106 -1.24 22.19 -5.08
CA GLU A 106 -1.67 21.34 -3.96
C GLU A 106 -1.43 19.85 -4.24
N LYS A 107 -1.67 19.38 -5.48
CA LYS A 107 -1.37 18.00 -5.87
C LYS A 107 0.12 17.72 -5.82
N GLU A 108 0.94 18.65 -6.31
CA GLU A 108 2.41 18.51 -6.27
C GLU A 108 2.93 18.41 -4.83
N ILE A 109 2.38 19.23 -3.92
CA ILE A 109 2.69 19.14 -2.48
C ILE A 109 2.27 17.78 -1.90
N ILE A 110 1.07 17.29 -2.22
CA ILE A 110 0.62 15.96 -1.77
C ILE A 110 1.55 14.86 -2.30
N MET A 111 1.92 14.91 -3.58
CA MET A 111 2.85 13.94 -4.18
C MET A 111 4.21 13.96 -3.47
N ALA A 112 4.79 15.14 -3.29
CA ALA A 112 6.07 15.31 -2.62
C ALA A 112 6.03 14.80 -1.16
N ASN A 113 5.00 15.17 -0.40
CA ASN A 113 4.87 14.78 1.01
C ASN A 113 4.78 13.26 1.17
N PHE A 114 3.97 12.59 0.34
CA PHE A 114 3.84 11.13 0.41
C PHE A 114 5.11 10.42 -0.08
N LYS A 115 5.73 10.91 -1.17
CA LYS A 115 7.03 10.38 -1.62
C LYS A 115 8.09 10.48 -0.51
N ASN A 116 8.26 11.66 0.07
CA ASN A 116 9.22 11.92 1.14
C ASN A 116 8.99 11.04 2.37
N ALA A 117 7.74 10.85 2.78
CA ALA A 117 7.42 9.96 3.90
C ALA A 117 7.90 8.52 3.66
N THR A 118 7.85 8.03 2.42
CA THR A 118 8.33 6.67 2.08
C THR A 118 9.85 6.59 2.00
N THR A 119 10.52 7.65 1.53
CA THR A 119 11.99 7.66 1.40
C THR A 119 12.73 7.93 2.71
N HIS A 120 12.08 8.57 3.69
CA HIS A 120 12.68 8.88 4.99
C HIS A 120 12.40 7.84 6.09
N ASN A 121 11.50 6.88 5.83
CA ASN A 121 11.10 5.88 6.83
C ASN A 121 11.37 4.48 6.29
N ALA A 122 12.64 4.08 6.12
CA ALA A 122 12.99 2.71 5.71
C ALA A 122 12.64 1.69 6.82
N LEU A 123 12.11 0.51 6.44
CA LEU A 123 11.75 -0.55 7.40
C LEU A 123 12.90 -1.51 7.64
N PHE A 124 13.53 -1.98 6.56
CA PHE A 124 14.61 -2.96 6.60
C PHE A 124 15.99 -2.33 6.35
N ASN A 125 16.03 -1.05 5.95
CA ASN A 125 17.26 -0.34 5.57
C ASN A 125 18.03 -1.08 4.46
N ASP A 126 17.29 -1.56 3.46
CA ASP A 126 17.88 -2.34 2.38
C ASP A 126 18.83 -1.45 1.53
N MET A 127 20.01 -2.01 1.26
CA MET A 127 21.11 -1.35 0.57
C MET A 127 20.96 -1.45 -0.95
N ASP A 128 20.14 -2.37 -1.45
CA ASP A 128 19.80 -2.46 -2.87
C ASP A 128 18.86 -1.31 -3.28
N LYS A 129 19.47 -0.16 -3.59
CA LYS A 129 18.72 1.04 -4.01
C LYS A 129 18.04 0.88 -5.35
N GLU A 130 18.49 -0.03 -6.21
CA GLU A 130 17.81 -0.31 -7.48
C GLU A 130 16.43 -0.92 -7.21
N THR A 131 16.37 -1.93 -6.37
CA THR A 131 15.09 -2.54 -5.94
C THR A 131 14.25 -1.57 -5.12
N VAL A 132 14.83 -0.94 -4.10
CA VAL A 132 14.10 -0.11 -3.14
C VAL A 132 13.47 1.12 -3.80
N TYR A 133 14.16 1.74 -4.77
CA TYR A 133 13.71 2.96 -5.44
C TYR A 133 13.19 2.75 -6.86
N ALA A 134 12.88 1.51 -7.26
CA ALA A 134 12.34 1.17 -8.58
C ALA A 134 11.13 2.04 -9.02
N TYR A 135 10.37 2.55 -8.05
CA TYR A 135 9.19 3.41 -8.28
C TYR A 135 9.44 4.91 -8.01
N VAL A 136 10.41 5.28 -7.16
CA VAL A 136 10.55 6.63 -6.58
C VAL A 136 10.75 7.71 -7.63
N ASP A 137 11.51 7.43 -8.69
CA ASP A 137 11.75 8.38 -9.79
C ASP A 137 11.10 7.94 -11.11
N ASN A 138 10.10 7.06 -11.02
CA ASN A 138 9.40 6.53 -12.19
C ASN A 138 8.12 7.33 -12.47
N ALA A 139 8.21 8.33 -13.35
CA ALA A 139 7.06 9.17 -13.75
C ALA A 139 5.91 8.40 -14.41
N LYS A 140 6.11 7.13 -14.79
CA LYS A 140 5.04 6.28 -15.34
C LYS A 140 4.08 5.76 -14.28
N TYR A 141 4.42 5.89 -12.99
CA TYR A 141 3.61 5.43 -11.87
C TYR A 141 3.17 6.60 -11.00
N LEU A 142 1.89 6.62 -10.63
CA LEU A 142 1.37 7.58 -9.67
C LEU A 142 1.89 7.34 -8.24
N THR A 143 2.19 6.08 -7.92
CA THR A 143 2.72 5.62 -6.62
C THR A 143 4.24 5.64 -6.63
N GLN A 144 4.82 6.83 -6.66
CA GLN A 144 6.28 7.03 -6.65
C GLN A 144 6.88 6.85 -5.26
N PHE A 145 6.82 5.62 -4.74
CA PHE A 145 7.09 5.31 -3.34
C PHE A 145 8.19 4.27 -3.22
N SER A 146 8.97 4.36 -2.14
CA SER A 146 9.92 3.31 -1.76
C SER A 146 9.17 2.04 -1.37
N VAL A 147 9.62 0.85 -1.83
CA VAL A 147 9.08 -0.42 -1.35
C VAL A 147 9.63 -0.80 0.04
N ASP A 148 10.85 -0.34 0.37
CA ASP A 148 11.39 -0.38 1.72
C ASP A 148 10.86 0.80 2.54
N THR A 149 9.65 0.64 3.06
CA THR A 149 8.98 1.67 3.86
C THR A 149 8.40 1.06 5.13
N ASP A 150 8.67 1.69 6.27
CA ASP A 150 7.92 1.51 7.52
C ASP A 150 6.59 2.24 7.35
N TRP A 151 5.63 1.53 6.76
CA TRP A 151 4.32 2.03 6.40
C TRP A 151 3.56 2.57 7.60
N VAL A 152 3.75 1.99 8.79
CA VAL A 152 3.15 2.49 10.03
C VAL A 152 3.68 3.88 10.37
N LYS A 153 5.00 4.11 10.27
CA LYS A 153 5.58 5.45 10.47
C LYS A 153 5.24 6.42 9.36
N ALA A 154 5.37 6.02 8.10
CA ALA A 154 5.06 6.87 6.95
C ALA A 154 3.58 7.32 6.96
N LEU A 155 2.65 6.42 7.29
CA LEU A 155 1.23 6.74 7.45
C LEU A 155 0.99 7.75 8.57
N ARG A 156 1.66 7.59 9.70
CA ARG A 156 1.57 8.55 10.80
C ARG A 156 2.09 9.91 10.40
N GLU A 157 3.17 9.97 9.63
CA GLU A 157 3.78 11.21 9.14
C GLU A 157 2.82 12.00 8.26
N VAL A 158 2.19 11.36 7.26
CA VAL A 158 1.29 12.03 6.32
C VAL A 158 -0.10 12.31 6.90
N LYS A 159 -0.48 11.69 8.02
CA LYS A 159 -1.74 11.96 8.73
C LYS A 159 -1.71 13.21 9.60
N LYS A 160 -0.51 13.74 9.91
CA LYS A 160 -0.36 15.03 10.58
C LYS A 160 -0.91 16.16 9.72
#